data_AF-A0A1G9ZQC0-F1
#
_entry.id   AF-A0A1G9ZQC0-F1
#
_cell.length_a   1.000
_cell.length_b   1.000
_cell.length_c   1.000
_cell.angle_alpha   90.00
_cell.angle_beta   90.00
_cell.angle_gamma   90.00
#
_symmetry.space_group_name_H-M   'P 1'
#
loop_
_entity.id
_entity.type
_entity.pdbx_description
1 polymer ?
#
loop_
_entity_poly.entity_id
_entity_poly.type
_entity_poly.pdbx_seq_one_letter_code
_entity_poly.pdbx_strand_id
1 'polypeptide(L)' 'MTCGELAKRAGLSMATIRNYEDSGVLSVPARIANGYRIYTEDYLVKIKFINDAKSLGTR' A
#
# COMPACT_ATOMS: atom_id res chain seq x y z
N MET A 1 -10.90 -2.08 -2.31
CA MET A 1 -10.26 -3.17 -1.54
C MET A 1 -9.88 -2.67 -0.16
N THR A 2 -9.85 -3.54 0.86
CA THR A 2 -9.40 -3.16 2.22
C THR A 2 -7.87 -3.16 2.31
N CYS A 3 -7.29 -2.62 3.38
CA CYS A 3 -5.83 -2.69 3.63
C CYS A 3 -5.31 -4.12 3.59
N GLY A 4 -6.05 -5.08 4.17
CA GLY A 4 -5.67 -6.50 4.16
C GLY A 4 -5.71 -7.12 2.77
N GLU A 5 -6.70 -6.74 1.97
CA GLU A 5 -6.81 -7.24 0.60
C GLU A 5 -5.73 -6.64 -0.31
N LEU A 6 -5.38 -5.37 -0.11
CA LEU A 6 -4.24 -4.72 -0.75
C LEU A 6 -2.92 -5.41 -0.38
N ALA A 7 -2.71 -5.69 0.90
CA ALA A 7 -1.54 -6.41 1.43
C ALA A 7 -1.38 -7.78 0.74
N LYS A 8 -2.47 -8.56 0.73
CA LYS A 8 -2.50 -9.88 0.12
C LYS A 8 -2.21 -9.84 -1.38
N ARG A 9 -2.78 -8.88 -2.12
CA ARG A 9 -2.56 -8.73 -3.57
C ARG A 9 -1.16 -8.20 -3.92
N ALA A 10 -0.59 -7.37 -3.05
CA ALA A 10 0.77 -6.85 -3.20
C ALA A 10 1.83 -7.87 -2.77
N GLY A 11 1.45 -8.94 -2.07
CA GLY A 11 2.40 -9.88 -1.47
C GLY A 11 3.17 -9.28 -0.29
N LEU A 12 2.59 -8.25 0.36
CA LEU A 12 3.21 -7.53 1.46
C LEU A 12 2.42 -7.71 2.76
N SER A 13 3.09 -7.44 3.88
CA SER A 13 2.43 -7.37 5.17
C SER A 13 1.66 -6.06 5.33
N MET A 14 0.56 -6.08 6.09
CA MET A 14 -0.16 -4.84 6.46
C MET A 14 0.77 -3.83 7.16
N ALA A 15 1.77 -4.31 7.90
CA ALA A 15 2.79 -3.46 8.52
C ALA A 15 3.62 -2.69 7.49
N THR A 16 3.96 -3.30 6.36
CA THR A 16 4.68 -2.64 5.26
C THR A 16 3.84 -1.54 4.63
N ILE A 17 2.55 -1.80 4.42
CA ILE A 17 1.62 -0.78 3.90
C ILE A 17 1.52 0.39 4.88
N ARG A 18 1.36 0.11 6.18
CA ARG A 18 1.36 1.16 7.22
C ARG A 18 2.67 1.95 7.24
N ASN A 19 3.80 1.29 7.06
CA ASN A 19 5.10 1.96 7.00
C ASN A 19 5.19 2.89 5.78
N TYR A 20 4.68 2.49 4.62
CA TYR A 20 4.61 3.37 3.46
C TYR A 20 3.63 4.54 3.64
N GLU A 21 2.51 4.32 4.34
CA GLU A 21 1.60 5.40 4.73
C GLU A 21 2.28 6.39 5.70
N ASP A 22 3.00 5.88 6.70
CA ASP A 22 3.72 6.67 7.72
C ASP A 22 4.90 7.45 7.14
N SER A 23 5.65 6.81 6.24
CA SER A 23 6.78 7.44 5.54
C SER A 23 6.34 8.40 4.43
N GLY A 24 5.03 8.57 4.19
CA GLY A 24 4.49 9.41 3.12
C GLY A 24 4.70 8.88 1.70
N VAL A 25 5.23 7.66 1.56
CA VAL A 25 5.47 6.99 0.28
C VAL A 25 4.15 6.59 -0.39
N LEU A 26 3.12 6.27 0.40
CA LEU A 26 1.79 5.94 -0.08
C LEU A 26 0.76 6.93 0.49
N SER A 27 -0.02 7.57 -0.39
CA SER A 27 -1.05 8.53 0.03
C SER A 27 -2.15 7.86 0.85
N VAL A 28 -2.36 8.24 2.10
CA VAL A 28 -3.41 7.64 2.93
C VAL A 28 -4.78 7.88 2.28
N PRO A 29 -5.56 6.83 1.94
CA PRO A 29 -6.88 7.01 1.34
C PRO A 29 -7.82 7.70 2.32
N ALA A 30 -8.70 8.55 1.79
CA ALA A 30 -9.73 9.19 2.58
C ALA A 30 -10.60 8.12 3.28
N ARG A 31 -10.89 8.36 4.57
CA ARG A 31 -11.88 7.54 5.28
C ARG A 31 -13.22 7.73 4.60
N ILE A 32 -13.81 6.65 4.10
CA ILE A 32 -15.18 6.72 3.59
C ILE A 32 -16.17 6.87 4.75
N ALA A 33 -17.40 7.29 4.46
CA ALA A 33 -18.46 7.52 5.44
C ALA A 33 -18.68 6.35 6.42
N ASN A 34 -18.30 5.14 6.02
CA ASN A 34 -18.44 3.92 6.81
C ASN A 34 -17.22 3.64 7.74
N GLY A 35 -16.29 4.59 7.90
CA GLY A 35 -15.11 4.47 8.77
C GLY A 35 -13.96 3.62 8.22
N TYR A 36 -14.19 2.91 7.12
CA TYR A 36 -13.17 2.08 6.46
C TYR A 36 -12.26 2.90 5.53
N ARG A 37 -11.06 2.38 5.29
CA ARG A 37 -10.17 2.84 4.23
C ARG A 37 -10.38 1.96 3.00
N ILE A 38 -10.75 2.58 1.88
CA ILE A 38 -10.88 1.90 0.59
C ILE A 38 -9.64 2.23 -0.23
N TYR A 39 -8.92 1.19 -0.61
CA TYR A 39 -7.83 1.27 -1.57
C TYR A 39 -8.39 0.92 -2.96
N THR A 40 -7.92 1.64 -3.98
CA THR A 40 -8.22 1.36 -5.39
C THR A 40 -7.08 0.56 -6.03
N GLU A 41 -7.23 0.12 -7.27
CA GLU A 41 -6.18 -0.61 -7.98
C GLU A 41 -4.91 0.23 -8.22
N ASP A 42 -5.04 1.56 -8.31
CA ASP A 42 -3.91 2.49 -8.39
C ASP A 42 -2.91 2.30 -7.23
N TYR A 43 -3.43 2.05 -6.02
CA TYR A 43 -2.62 1.77 -4.85
C TYR A 43 -1.80 0.48 -4.99
N LEU A 44 -2.40 -0.54 -5.59
CA LEU A 44 -1.73 -1.82 -5.80
C LEU A 44 -0.57 -1.65 -6.78
N VAL A 45 -0.78 -0.92 -7.88
CA VAL A 45 0.26 -0.62 -8.87
C VAL A 45 1.40 0.17 -8.24
N LYS A 46 1.10 1.23 -7.48
CA LYS A 46 2.11 2.04 -6.76
C LYS A 46 2.92 1.21 -5.79
N ILE A 47 2.26 0.44 -4.92
CA ILE A 47 2.95 -0.38 -3.91
C ILE A 47 3.89 -1.39 -4.56
N LYS A 48 3.44 -2.07 -5.63
CA LYS A 48 4.30 -3.00 -6.36
C LYS A 48 5.51 -2.28 -6.94
N PHE A 49 5.29 -1.16 -7.64
CA PHE A 49 6.37 -0.35 -8.21
C PHE A 49 7.40 0.09 -7.16
N ILE A 50 6.95 0.58 -6.00
CA ILE A 50 7.83 0.97 -4.88
C ILE A 50 8.62 -0.23 -4.37
N ASN A 51 7.97 -1.39 -4.21
CA ASN A 51 8.60 -2.60 -3.72
C ASN A 51 9.65 -3.17 -4.70
N ASP A 52 9.33 -3.17 -6.00
CA ASP A 52 10.25 -3.51 -7.07
C ASP A 52 11.46 -2.56 -7.08
N ALA A 53 11.22 -1.25 -7.04
CA ALA A 53 12.28 -0.23 -6.98
C ALA A 53 13.20 -0.40 -5.76
N LYS A 54 12.62 -0.72 -4.59
CA LYS A 54 13.40 -1.00 -3.37
C LYS A 54 14.27 -2.23 -3.51
N SER A 55 13.79 -3.27 -4.21
CA SER A 55 14.53 -4.53 -4.40
C SER A 55 15.69 -4.39 -5.38
N LEU A 56 15.59 -3.44 -6.33
CA LEU A 56 16.62 -3.17 -7.34
C LEU A 56 17.84 -2.40 -6.81
N GLY A 57 17.70 -1.64 -5.72
CA GLY A 57 18.80 -0.84 -5.15
C GLY A 57 19.73 -1.59 -4.18
N THR A 58 19.44 -2.87 -3.89
CA THR A 58 20.19 -3.69 -2.93
C THR A 58 21.09 -4.74 -3.58
N ARG A 59 21.60 -4.48 -4.80
CA ARG A 59 22.51 -5.39 -5.49
C ARG A 59 23.79 -4.71 -5.94
#